data_AF-A0A0J8UDT5-F1
#
_entry.id   AF-A0A0J8UDT5-F1
#
_cell.length_a   1.000
_cell.length_b   1.000
_cell.length_c   1.000
_cell.angle_alpha   90.00
_cell.angle_beta   90.00
_cell.angle_gamma   90.00
#
_symmetry.space_group_name_H-M   'P 1'
#
loop_
_entity.id
_entity.type
_entity.pdbx_description
1 polymer ?
#
loop_
_entity_poly.entity_id
_entity_poly.type
_entity_poly.pdbx_seq_one_letter_code
_entity_poly.pdbx_strand_id
1 'polypeptide(L)'
;MTTVGDADDTAEHLHPPVVEALSFATTRLRFDPFIDIDWDATENALDADDPRWELRVDASPLAATAWYAEQPLQKRVDMGRWITANTFKVGIQFEMILIRGVVHYAGKLPNSDPVFRYLMHEVTDECNHIQMFQEFINRNGQDVPGMRRMSRILGPLVGFISGYLSVLLFIGVLGGEQPVHFQQTLLLRGSRRMPPLLNRIIYIHLAEEARHISFADDHLAERVQYSGRWKRAVYAVMFPLFLRWLMGEIFTPPRAFAREFQVPRRTFKSAYWRSEYSRQMMAESAADARRVADRLGLRSVWSRWIWRALGIDGRLPRYRGEPNRLFESATVSQLAEIRTTVWARLAATAIMAAVALVITPDGAQIIAAAAAGAGVWATYHILRERRGGVVGNQPFEWPRLLVWVVVCMAMIPVGGLIGLALVVLMILALAEFLPTL
;
A
#
# COMPACT_ATOMS: atom_id res chain seq x y z
N MET A 1 42.88 -15.29 -2.66
CA MET A 1 41.78 -15.98 -3.35
C MET A 1 41.31 -17.08 -2.40
N THR A 2 40.51 -16.71 -1.41
CA THR A 2 40.04 -17.58 -0.34
C THR A 2 38.61 -17.97 -0.65
N THR A 3 38.44 -19.25 -0.99
CA THR A 3 37.16 -19.92 -1.19
C THR A 3 36.42 -19.96 0.15
N VAL A 4 35.36 -19.17 0.26
CA VAL A 4 34.34 -19.36 1.30
C VAL A 4 33.58 -20.62 0.89
N GLY A 5 33.80 -21.72 1.62
CA GLY A 5 33.11 -22.97 1.38
C GLY A 5 31.65 -22.87 1.83
N ASP A 6 30.73 -22.95 0.87
CA ASP A 6 29.30 -23.25 1.09
C ASP A 6 29.13 -24.75 1.34
N ALA A 7 29.74 -25.25 2.42
CA ALA A 7 29.55 -26.62 2.88
C ALA A 7 28.48 -26.63 3.98
N ASP A 8 27.21 -26.44 3.61
CA ASP A 8 26.05 -26.76 4.47
C ASP A 8 24.72 -26.92 3.70
N ASP A 9 24.75 -27.56 2.52
CA ASP A 9 23.56 -27.71 1.64
C ASP A 9 23.22 -29.19 1.34
N THR A 10 23.41 -30.08 2.31
CA THR A 10 22.80 -31.42 2.30
C THR A 10 21.66 -31.48 3.31
N ALA A 11 20.59 -30.72 3.04
CA ALA A 11 19.31 -30.88 3.72
C ALA A 11 18.34 -31.58 2.76
N GLU A 12 17.99 -32.80 3.12
CA GLU A 12 17.00 -33.68 2.49
C GLU A 12 15.67 -32.92 2.26
N HIS A 13 15.28 -32.76 0.99
CA HIS A 13 14.12 -31.97 0.55
C HIS A 13 12.80 -32.59 1.05
N LEU A 14 12.18 -31.97 2.05
CA LEU A 14 10.88 -32.39 2.62
C LEU A 14 9.66 -31.90 1.81
N HIS A 15 9.83 -31.35 0.60
CA HIS A 15 8.79 -30.64 -0.16
C HIS A 15 8.33 -31.18 -1.55
N PRO A 16 8.77 -32.34 -2.08
CA PRO A 16 8.26 -32.80 -3.37
C PRO A 16 6.72 -32.78 -3.52
N PRO A 17 5.93 -33.21 -2.51
CA PRO A 17 4.48 -33.36 -2.70
C PRO A 17 3.72 -32.07 -3.01
N VAL A 18 4.09 -30.94 -2.39
CA VAL A 18 3.36 -29.66 -2.57
C VAL A 18 3.73 -29.02 -3.91
N VAL A 19 5.03 -28.97 -4.25
CA VAL A 19 5.48 -28.43 -5.55
C VAL A 19 4.97 -29.27 -6.71
N GLU A 20 4.95 -30.59 -6.56
CA GLU A 20 4.35 -31.50 -7.54
C GLU A 20 2.83 -31.30 -7.65
N ALA A 21 2.13 -31.13 -6.52
CA ALA A 21 0.70 -30.83 -6.52
C ALA A 21 0.38 -29.50 -7.22
N LEU A 22 1.19 -28.46 -6.99
CA LEU A 22 1.05 -27.17 -7.67
C LEU A 22 1.35 -27.28 -9.17
N SER A 23 2.37 -28.06 -9.55
CA SER A 23 2.67 -28.36 -10.96
C SER A 23 1.50 -29.10 -11.61
N PHE A 24 0.95 -30.11 -10.95
CA PHE A 24 -0.22 -30.85 -11.42
C PHE A 24 -1.45 -29.95 -11.54
N ALA A 25 -1.71 -29.10 -10.54
CA ALA A 25 -2.81 -28.14 -10.56
C ALA A 25 -2.71 -27.21 -11.77
N THR A 26 -1.51 -26.70 -12.07
CA THR A 26 -1.24 -25.85 -13.23
C THR A 26 -1.48 -26.59 -14.55
N THR A 27 -1.10 -27.86 -14.65
CA THR A 27 -1.41 -28.66 -15.87
C THR A 27 -2.91 -28.91 -16.08
N ARG A 28 -3.70 -28.92 -14.99
CA ARG A 28 -5.15 -29.17 -15.05
C ARG A 28 -5.94 -27.91 -15.36
N LEU A 29 -5.50 -26.76 -14.83
CA LEU A 29 -6.15 -25.47 -15.02
C LEU A 29 -5.09 -24.42 -15.32
N ARG A 30 -5.00 -24.07 -16.61
CA ARG A 30 -4.17 -23.01 -17.18
C ARG A 30 -5.01 -22.22 -18.15
N PHE A 31 -4.68 -20.96 -18.35
CA PHE A 31 -5.34 -20.11 -19.33
C PHE A 31 -4.35 -19.67 -20.42
N ASP A 32 -4.80 -19.74 -21.67
CA ASP A 32 -4.15 -19.07 -22.79
C ASP A 32 -4.98 -17.82 -23.13
N PRO A 33 -4.39 -16.61 -23.05
CA PRO A 33 -5.15 -15.38 -23.19
C PRO A 33 -5.78 -15.22 -24.57
N PHE A 34 -5.30 -15.88 -25.62
CA PHE A 34 -5.85 -15.79 -26.97
C PHE A 34 -6.81 -16.93 -27.33
N ILE A 35 -6.98 -17.91 -26.42
CA ILE A 35 -7.95 -19.00 -26.55
C ILE A 35 -9.11 -18.80 -25.56
N ASP A 36 -8.80 -18.43 -24.31
CA ASP A 36 -9.76 -18.38 -23.20
C ASP A 36 -10.44 -17.01 -23.02
N ILE A 37 -10.07 -16.02 -23.83
CA ILE A 37 -10.71 -14.70 -23.89
C ILE A 37 -11.18 -14.48 -25.31
N ASP A 38 -12.50 -14.38 -25.49
CA ASP A 38 -13.08 -13.91 -26.76
C ASP A 38 -12.96 -12.38 -26.82
N TRP A 39 -11.80 -11.92 -27.26
CA TRP A 39 -11.50 -10.50 -27.26
C TRP A 39 -12.37 -9.66 -28.21
N ASP A 40 -12.95 -10.28 -29.23
CA ASP A 40 -13.73 -9.61 -30.26
C ASP A 40 -15.25 -9.70 -29.98
N ALA A 41 -15.65 -10.38 -28.90
CA ALA A 41 -17.02 -10.37 -28.40
C ALA A 41 -17.50 -8.93 -28.14
N THR A 42 -18.73 -8.64 -28.57
CA THR A 42 -19.32 -7.29 -28.47
C THR A 42 -19.35 -6.74 -27.05
N GLU A 43 -19.59 -7.60 -26.05
CA GLU A 43 -19.60 -7.25 -24.63
C GLU A 43 -18.21 -6.93 -24.07
N ASN A 44 -17.14 -7.37 -24.76
CA ASN A 44 -15.75 -7.13 -24.38
C ASN A 44 -15.18 -5.84 -25.00
N ALA A 45 -15.97 -5.13 -25.82
CA ALA A 45 -15.59 -3.82 -26.33
C ALA A 45 -15.30 -2.84 -25.18
N LEU A 46 -14.13 -2.19 -25.23
CA LEU A 46 -13.72 -1.20 -24.24
C LEU A 46 -14.23 0.19 -24.66
N ASP A 47 -15.52 0.42 -24.43
CA ASP A 47 -16.16 1.72 -24.70
C ASP A 47 -15.51 2.82 -23.84
N ALA A 48 -15.17 3.93 -24.49
CA ALA A 48 -14.53 5.09 -23.90
C ALA A 48 -15.47 5.85 -22.95
N ASP A 49 -16.78 5.71 -23.14
CA ASP A 49 -17.81 6.45 -22.39
C ASP A 49 -18.52 5.57 -21.35
N ASP A 50 -18.05 4.34 -21.15
CA ASP A 50 -18.63 3.39 -20.21
C ASP A 50 -18.46 3.89 -18.75
N PRO A 51 -19.55 4.19 -18.02
CA PRO A 51 -19.46 4.67 -16.64
C PRO A 51 -18.88 3.63 -15.68
N ARG A 52 -18.78 2.35 -16.07
CA ARG A 52 -18.14 1.29 -15.27
C ARG A 52 -16.63 1.51 -15.09
N TRP A 53 -16.03 2.45 -15.82
CA TRP A 53 -14.65 2.87 -15.59
C TRP A 53 -14.46 3.76 -14.37
N GLU A 54 -15.53 4.36 -13.82
CA GLU A 54 -15.40 5.22 -12.65
C GLU A 54 -14.68 4.52 -11.50
N LEU A 55 -13.68 5.21 -10.94
CA LEU A 55 -12.95 4.72 -9.78
C LEU A 55 -13.89 4.53 -8.59
N ARG A 56 -13.76 3.38 -7.92
CA ARG A 56 -14.57 3.05 -6.74
C ARG A 56 -13.85 3.44 -5.46
N VAL A 57 -14.61 3.96 -4.49
CA VAL A 57 -14.10 4.34 -3.15
C VAL A 57 -13.60 3.14 -2.37
N ASP A 58 -13.97 1.90 -2.70
CA ASP A 58 -13.48 0.69 -2.01
C ASP A 58 -12.18 0.12 -2.61
N ALA A 59 -11.75 0.61 -3.78
CA ALA A 59 -10.58 0.10 -4.50
C ALA A 59 -9.57 1.18 -4.94
N SER A 60 -9.93 2.47 -4.84
CA SER A 60 -9.09 3.57 -5.31
C SER A 60 -9.03 4.73 -4.31
N PRO A 61 -7.83 5.11 -3.84
CA PRO A 61 -7.66 6.25 -2.93
C PRO A 61 -8.08 7.59 -3.51
N LEU A 62 -7.98 7.77 -4.83
CA LEU A 62 -8.38 9.01 -5.48
C LEU A 62 -9.90 9.19 -5.46
N ALA A 63 -10.65 8.09 -5.56
CA ALA A 63 -12.11 8.10 -5.52
C ALA A 63 -12.67 8.63 -4.18
N ALA A 64 -11.91 8.48 -3.10
CA ALA A 64 -12.26 8.97 -1.77
C ALA A 64 -12.05 10.49 -1.58
N THR A 65 -11.63 11.23 -2.63
CA THR A 65 -11.37 12.68 -2.53
C THR A 65 -12.54 13.52 -3.04
N ALA A 66 -12.84 14.63 -2.36
CA ALA A 66 -13.83 15.60 -2.83
C ALA A 66 -13.51 16.14 -4.23
N TRP A 67 -12.22 16.39 -4.50
CA TRP A 67 -11.75 16.82 -5.82
C TRP A 67 -12.15 15.84 -6.93
N TYR A 68 -12.05 14.53 -6.70
CA TYR A 68 -12.48 13.53 -7.69
C TYR A 68 -13.99 13.56 -7.89
N ALA A 69 -14.77 13.65 -6.81
CA ALA A 69 -16.22 13.72 -6.86
C ALA A 69 -16.73 14.93 -7.66
N GLU A 70 -16.03 16.06 -7.59
CA GLU A 70 -16.33 17.30 -8.33
C GLU A 70 -15.98 17.24 -9.83
N GLN A 71 -15.24 16.23 -10.29
CA GLN A 71 -14.89 16.14 -11.71
C GLN A 71 -16.10 15.72 -12.57
N PRO A 72 -16.19 16.20 -13.83
CA PRO A 72 -17.18 15.71 -14.78
C PRO A 72 -17.07 14.19 -14.98
N LEU A 73 -18.21 13.54 -15.25
CA LEU A 73 -18.29 12.09 -15.43
C LEU A 73 -17.24 11.57 -16.43
N GLN A 74 -17.12 12.20 -17.60
CA GLN A 74 -16.14 11.79 -18.60
C GLN A 74 -14.71 11.80 -18.07
N LYS A 75 -14.33 12.84 -17.33
CA LYS A 75 -12.99 12.93 -16.74
C LYS A 75 -12.75 11.84 -15.69
N ARG A 76 -13.80 11.42 -14.96
CA ARG A 76 -13.73 10.30 -14.01
C ARG A 76 -13.55 8.96 -14.72
N VAL A 77 -14.26 8.76 -15.83
CA VAL A 77 -14.12 7.60 -16.73
C VAL A 77 -12.70 7.54 -17.34
N ASP A 78 -12.21 8.65 -17.90
CA ASP A 78 -10.88 8.74 -18.49
C ASP A 78 -9.77 8.45 -17.47
N MET A 79 -9.90 9.00 -16.24
CA MET A 79 -8.97 8.68 -15.14
C MET A 79 -8.98 7.19 -14.81
N GLY A 80 -10.15 6.55 -14.81
CA GLY A 80 -10.31 5.12 -14.57
C GLY A 80 -9.66 4.26 -15.63
N ARG A 81 -9.91 4.56 -16.92
CA ARG A 81 -9.28 3.90 -18.06
C ARG A 81 -7.75 4.02 -18.02
N TRP A 82 -7.26 5.22 -17.73
CA TRP A 82 -5.81 5.49 -17.66
C TRP A 82 -5.16 4.73 -16.50
N ILE A 83 -5.75 4.79 -15.30
CA ILE A 83 -5.21 4.11 -14.11
C ILE A 83 -5.17 2.60 -14.36
N THR A 84 -6.25 2.01 -14.88
CA THR A 84 -6.30 0.57 -15.17
C THR A 84 -5.22 0.15 -16.16
N ALA A 85 -5.08 0.85 -17.29
CA ALA A 85 -3.99 0.56 -18.24
C ALA A 85 -2.61 0.70 -17.60
N ASN A 86 -2.38 1.76 -16.80
CA ASN A 86 -1.08 1.94 -16.17
C ASN A 86 -0.79 0.85 -15.14
N THR A 87 -1.79 0.37 -14.39
CA THR A 87 -1.64 -0.77 -13.47
C THR A 87 -1.26 -2.04 -14.23
N PHE A 88 -1.89 -2.34 -15.36
CA PHE A 88 -1.48 -3.47 -16.21
C PHE A 88 -0.09 -3.28 -16.82
N LYS A 89 0.30 -2.05 -17.18
CA LYS A 89 1.66 -1.78 -17.64
C LYS A 89 2.70 -1.96 -16.54
N VAL A 90 2.36 -1.64 -15.29
CA VAL A 90 3.18 -1.96 -14.11
C VAL A 90 3.28 -3.47 -13.96
N GLY A 91 2.18 -4.21 -14.08
CA GLY A 91 2.15 -5.68 -14.06
C GLY A 91 3.11 -6.28 -15.09
N ILE A 92 3.00 -5.90 -16.36
CA ILE A 92 3.93 -6.34 -17.42
C ILE A 92 5.40 -6.12 -17.04
N GLN A 93 5.72 -4.93 -16.52
CA GLN A 93 7.10 -4.59 -16.16
C GLN A 93 7.58 -5.38 -14.93
N PHE A 94 6.68 -5.66 -13.98
CA PHE A 94 6.93 -6.50 -12.82
C PHE A 94 7.19 -7.95 -13.25
N GLU A 95 6.33 -8.56 -14.07
CA GLU A 95 6.51 -9.94 -14.55
C GLU A 95 7.81 -10.09 -15.33
N MET A 96 8.18 -9.11 -16.15
CA MET A 96 9.48 -9.13 -16.82
C MET A 96 10.65 -9.13 -15.82
N ILE A 97 10.53 -8.44 -14.67
CA ILE A 97 11.57 -8.45 -13.63
C ILE A 97 11.61 -9.81 -12.93
N LEU A 98 10.44 -10.38 -12.61
CA LEU A 98 10.32 -11.70 -12.00
C LEU A 98 10.90 -12.80 -12.89
N ILE A 99 10.48 -12.88 -14.15
CA ILE A 99 10.96 -13.87 -15.12
C ILE A 99 12.49 -13.85 -15.21
N ARG A 100 13.12 -12.66 -15.24
CA ARG A 100 14.60 -12.55 -15.24
C ARG A 100 15.23 -13.20 -14.02
N GLY A 101 14.66 -12.97 -12.84
CA GLY A 101 15.15 -13.56 -11.59
C GLY A 101 14.88 -15.07 -11.51
N VAL A 102 13.67 -15.50 -11.87
CA VAL A 102 13.25 -16.90 -11.84
C VAL A 102 14.05 -17.75 -12.81
N VAL A 103 14.25 -17.31 -14.06
CA VAL A 103 15.04 -18.05 -15.05
C VAL A 103 16.49 -18.20 -14.57
N HIS A 104 17.06 -17.15 -13.99
CA HIS A 104 18.41 -17.22 -13.43
C HIS A 104 18.51 -18.15 -12.22
N TYR A 105 17.49 -18.15 -11.35
CA TYR A 105 17.42 -19.07 -10.22
C TYR A 105 17.25 -20.52 -10.67
N ALA A 106 16.32 -20.79 -11.59
CA ALA A 106 16.01 -22.10 -12.13
C ALA A 106 17.21 -22.75 -12.83
N GLY A 107 18.03 -21.96 -13.54
CA GLY A 107 19.24 -22.45 -14.21
C GLY A 107 20.32 -23.04 -13.29
N LYS A 108 20.19 -22.87 -11.97
CA LYS A 108 21.10 -23.45 -10.97
C LYS A 108 20.56 -24.72 -10.32
N LEU A 109 19.30 -25.09 -10.59
CA LEU A 109 18.69 -26.26 -9.99
C LEU A 109 19.21 -27.54 -10.66
N PRO A 110 19.40 -28.64 -9.92
CA PRO A 110 19.86 -29.90 -10.48
C PRO A 110 18.80 -30.53 -11.39
N ASN A 111 19.23 -31.48 -12.22
CA ASN A 111 18.30 -32.30 -13.00
C ASN A 111 17.31 -33.02 -12.06
N SER A 112 16.06 -33.14 -12.51
CA SER A 112 14.96 -33.78 -11.77
C SER A 112 14.49 -33.04 -10.51
N ASP A 113 14.95 -31.80 -10.26
CA ASP A 113 14.37 -30.96 -9.21
C ASP A 113 12.91 -30.59 -9.56
N PRO A 114 11.91 -30.96 -8.73
CA PRO A 114 10.51 -30.63 -9.01
C PRO A 114 10.25 -29.12 -9.03
N VAL A 115 11.06 -28.32 -8.31
CA VAL A 115 10.97 -26.85 -8.33
C VAL A 115 11.25 -26.31 -9.71
N PHE A 116 12.19 -26.88 -10.45
CA PHE A 116 12.48 -26.44 -11.82
C PHE A 116 11.23 -26.52 -12.70
N ARG A 117 10.53 -27.65 -12.65
CA ARG A 117 9.30 -27.85 -13.43
C ARG A 117 8.24 -26.82 -13.05
N TYR A 118 8.02 -26.60 -11.76
CA TYR A 118 7.04 -25.61 -11.31
C TYR A 118 7.38 -24.19 -11.76
N LEU A 119 8.65 -23.77 -11.62
CA LEU A 119 9.08 -22.46 -12.07
C LEU A 119 8.90 -22.25 -13.57
N MET A 120 9.05 -23.29 -14.40
CA MET A 120 8.77 -23.18 -15.84
C MET A 120 7.28 -23.09 -16.14
N HIS A 121 6.41 -23.70 -15.30
CA HIS A 121 4.98 -23.45 -15.37
C HIS A 121 4.65 -21.99 -15.02
N GLU A 122 5.19 -21.48 -13.91
CA GLU A 122 5.03 -20.07 -13.51
C GLU A 122 5.51 -19.10 -14.61
N VAL A 123 6.70 -19.32 -15.18
CA VAL A 123 7.20 -18.50 -16.31
C VAL A 123 6.26 -18.56 -17.54
N THR A 124 5.57 -19.68 -17.76
CA THR A 124 4.59 -19.80 -18.85
C THR A 124 3.34 -18.96 -18.56
N ASP A 125 2.79 -19.10 -17.35
CA ASP A 125 1.64 -18.32 -16.87
C ASP A 125 1.97 -16.81 -16.92
N GLU A 126 3.18 -16.39 -16.51
CA GLU A 126 3.60 -14.98 -16.58
C GLU A 126 3.79 -14.44 -18.01
N CYS A 127 4.27 -15.28 -18.94
CA CYS A 127 4.30 -14.91 -20.35
C CYS A 127 2.88 -14.67 -20.89
N ASN A 128 1.91 -15.45 -20.45
CA ASN A 128 0.50 -15.28 -20.79
C ASN A 128 -0.08 -14.01 -20.15
N HIS A 129 0.23 -13.73 -18.89
CA HIS A 129 -0.16 -12.48 -18.23
C HIS A 129 0.36 -11.24 -18.96
N ILE A 130 1.63 -11.23 -19.34
CA ILE A 130 2.25 -10.13 -20.09
C ILE A 130 1.50 -9.88 -21.40
N GLN A 131 1.22 -10.94 -22.17
CA GLN A 131 0.50 -10.83 -23.43
C GLN A 131 -0.93 -10.34 -23.23
N MET A 132 -1.65 -10.91 -22.26
CA MET A 132 -3.01 -10.51 -21.88
C MET A 132 -3.09 -9.03 -21.52
N PHE A 133 -2.21 -8.56 -20.65
CA PHE A 133 -2.15 -7.17 -20.23
C PHE A 133 -1.76 -6.23 -21.36
N GLN A 134 -0.81 -6.63 -22.21
CA GLN A 134 -0.41 -5.81 -23.34
C GLN A 134 -1.55 -5.67 -24.35
N GLU A 135 -2.30 -6.74 -24.59
CA GLU A 135 -3.42 -6.73 -25.50
C GLU A 135 -4.58 -5.87 -24.98
N PHE A 136 -4.88 -5.94 -23.68
CA PHE A 136 -5.82 -5.01 -23.06
C PHE A 136 -5.38 -3.56 -23.22
N ILE A 137 -4.10 -3.24 -23.01
CA ILE A 137 -3.59 -1.87 -23.15
C ILE A 137 -3.73 -1.38 -24.60
N ASN A 138 -3.44 -2.23 -25.58
CA ASN A 138 -3.62 -1.93 -27.00
C ASN A 138 -5.07 -1.55 -27.30
N ARG A 139 -6.03 -2.37 -26.85
CA ARG A 139 -7.47 -2.13 -27.05
C ARG A 139 -8.00 -0.94 -26.25
N ASN A 140 -7.50 -0.70 -25.04
CA ASN A 140 -7.88 0.46 -24.24
C ASN A 140 -7.34 1.77 -24.84
N GLY A 141 -6.27 1.72 -25.64
CA GLY A 141 -5.74 2.86 -26.40
C GLY A 141 -5.03 3.93 -25.56
N GLN A 142 -4.67 3.62 -24.30
CA GLN A 142 -4.01 4.57 -23.41
C GLN A 142 -2.47 4.41 -23.49
N ASP A 143 -1.76 5.50 -23.78
CA ASP A 143 -0.29 5.53 -23.69
C ASP A 143 0.15 5.79 -22.25
N VAL A 144 0.52 4.70 -21.55
CA VAL A 144 0.86 4.71 -20.13
C VAL A 144 2.31 4.28 -19.90
N PRO A 145 3.05 4.97 -19.01
CA PRO A 145 4.46 4.66 -18.78
C PRO A 145 4.68 3.40 -17.92
N GLY A 146 3.68 2.96 -17.16
CA GLY A 146 3.81 1.89 -16.16
C GLY A 146 4.53 2.37 -14.90
N MET A 147 5.55 1.61 -14.47
CA MET A 147 6.37 1.90 -13.30
C MET A 147 7.05 3.28 -13.40
N ARG A 148 7.39 3.82 -12.24
CA ARG A 148 8.16 5.06 -12.13
C ARG A 148 9.50 4.93 -12.86
N ARG A 149 9.98 6.06 -13.38
CA ARG A 149 11.19 6.13 -14.23
C ARG A 149 12.39 5.38 -13.66
N MET A 150 12.68 5.55 -12.37
CA MET A 150 13.82 4.87 -11.74
C MET A 150 13.63 3.36 -11.65
N SER A 151 12.43 2.90 -11.31
CA SER A 151 12.08 1.48 -11.26
C SER A 151 12.15 0.83 -12.64
N ARG A 152 11.78 1.53 -13.72
CA ARG A 152 11.98 1.03 -15.10
C ARG A 152 13.44 0.87 -15.49
N ILE A 153 14.31 1.79 -15.04
CA ILE A 153 15.74 1.77 -15.35
C ILE A 153 16.47 0.71 -14.53
N LEU A 154 16.19 0.63 -13.23
CA LEU A 154 16.88 -0.26 -12.30
C LEU A 154 16.25 -1.65 -12.22
N GLY A 155 14.97 -1.79 -12.55
CA GLY A 155 14.22 -3.04 -12.48
C GLY A 155 14.90 -4.23 -13.16
N PRO A 156 15.39 -4.11 -14.41
CA PRO A 156 16.11 -5.18 -15.08
C PRO A 156 17.36 -5.65 -14.31
N LEU A 157 18.10 -4.71 -13.70
CA LEU A 157 19.26 -5.03 -12.86
C LEU A 157 18.84 -5.73 -11.56
N VAL A 158 17.76 -5.28 -10.93
CA VAL A 158 17.20 -5.92 -9.74
C VAL A 158 16.80 -7.36 -10.04
N GLY A 159 16.11 -7.61 -11.16
CA GLY A 159 15.72 -8.96 -11.59
C GLY A 159 16.93 -9.87 -11.85
N PHE A 160 17.99 -9.34 -12.47
CA PHE A 160 19.22 -10.10 -12.66
C PHE A 160 19.90 -10.47 -11.33
N ILE A 161 20.08 -9.49 -10.43
CA ILE A 161 20.74 -9.72 -9.14
C ILE A 161 19.90 -10.63 -8.24
N SER A 162 18.57 -10.48 -8.23
CA SER A 162 17.68 -11.27 -7.37
C SER A 162 17.74 -12.76 -7.70
N GLY A 163 17.97 -13.14 -8.95
CA GLY A 163 18.18 -14.54 -9.33
C GLY A 163 19.31 -15.24 -8.57
N TYR A 164 20.34 -14.50 -8.13
CA TYR A 164 21.41 -15.02 -7.29
C TYR A 164 21.05 -15.06 -5.80
N LEU A 165 20.07 -14.27 -5.39
CA LEU A 165 19.63 -14.09 -4.00
C LEU A 165 18.22 -14.66 -3.83
N SER A 166 18.08 -15.99 -3.91
CA SER A 166 16.78 -16.68 -4.01
C SER A 166 15.75 -16.24 -2.97
N VAL A 167 16.13 -16.09 -1.70
CA VAL A 167 15.20 -15.62 -0.65
C VAL A 167 14.72 -14.19 -0.91
N LEU A 168 15.60 -13.30 -1.37
CA LEU A 168 15.21 -11.92 -1.72
C LEU A 168 14.39 -11.87 -3.01
N LEU A 169 14.64 -12.77 -3.97
CA LEU A 169 13.78 -12.96 -5.14
C LEU A 169 12.36 -13.29 -4.71
N PHE A 170 12.15 -14.33 -3.92
CA PHE A 170 10.79 -14.75 -3.53
C PHE A 170 10.11 -13.79 -2.55
N ILE A 171 10.87 -13.03 -1.75
CA ILE A 171 10.33 -11.87 -1.02
C ILE A 171 9.83 -10.80 -2.01
N GLY A 172 10.55 -10.56 -3.11
CA GLY A 172 10.13 -9.66 -4.18
C GLY A 172 8.89 -10.15 -4.92
N VAL A 173 8.83 -11.44 -5.24
CA VAL A 173 7.65 -12.14 -5.81
C VAL A 173 6.43 -11.89 -4.94
N LEU A 174 6.46 -12.31 -3.67
CA LEU A 174 5.36 -12.05 -2.73
C LEU A 174 5.02 -10.56 -2.59
N GLY A 175 6.04 -9.70 -2.59
CA GLY A 175 5.90 -8.26 -2.45
C GLY A 175 5.16 -7.59 -3.61
N GLY A 176 5.14 -8.20 -4.79
CA GLY A 176 4.37 -7.71 -5.94
C GLY A 176 3.05 -8.45 -6.12
N GLU A 177 3.06 -9.78 -6.01
CA GLU A 177 1.86 -10.61 -6.24
C GLU A 177 0.78 -10.39 -5.18
N GLN A 178 1.14 -10.35 -3.87
CA GLN A 178 0.12 -10.23 -2.82
C GLN A 178 -0.62 -8.88 -2.83
N PRO A 179 0.05 -7.72 -3.02
CA PRO A 179 -0.67 -6.46 -3.19
C PRO A 179 -1.57 -6.41 -4.43
N VAL A 180 -1.12 -6.98 -5.56
CA VAL A 180 -1.96 -7.09 -6.77
C VAL A 180 -3.17 -7.98 -6.49
N HIS A 181 -2.95 -9.14 -5.85
CA HIS A 181 -4.01 -10.07 -5.45
C HIS A 181 -5.06 -9.39 -4.56
N PHE A 182 -4.64 -8.57 -3.60
CA PHE A 182 -5.54 -7.76 -2.77
C PHE A 182 -6.37 -6.79 -3.63
N GLN A 183 -5.72 -6.00 -4.49
CA GLN A 183 -6.40 -5.03 -5.36
C GLN A 183 -7.41 -5.70 -6.28
N GLN A 184 -7.01 -6.79 -6.94
CA GLN A 184 -7.84 -7.55 -7.88
C GLN A 184 -9.01 -8.24 -7.17
N THR A 185 -8.81 -8.74 -5.95
CA THR A 185 -9.89 -9.31 -5.14
C THR A 185 -10.96 -8.27 -4.82
N LEU A 186 -10.57 -7.03 -4.45
CA LEU A 186 -11.52 -5.94 -4.20
C LEU A 186 -12.33 -5.56 -5.45
N LEU A 187 -11.65 -5.53 -6.61
CA LEU A 187 -12.30 -5.30 -7.89
C LEU A 187 -13.32 -6.41 -8.18
N LEU A 188 -12.89 -7.68 -8.13
CA LEU A 188 -13.70 -8.85 -8.49
C LEU A 188 -14.95 -9.01 -7.60
N ARG A 189 -14.88 -8.65 -6.31
CA ARG A 189 -16.05 -8.64 -5.41
C ARG A 189 -17.16 -7.69 -5.88
N GLY A 190 -16.82 -6.68 -6.68
CA GLY A 190 -17.77 -5.80 -7.37
C GLY A 190 -17.81 -6.00 -8.88
N SER A 191 -17.62 -7.24 -9.37
CA SER A 191 -17.52 -7.61 -10.80
C SER A 191 -18.63 -7.06 -11.70
N ARG A 192 -19.85 -6.83 -11.17
CA ARG A 192 -20.95 -6.21 -11.95
C ARG A 192 -20.72 -4.73 -12.29
N ARG A 193 -19.74 -4.06 -11.66
CA ARG A 193 -19.44 -2.63 -11.81
C ARG A 193 -18.15 -2.37 -12.57
N MET A 194 -17.72 -3.30 -13.43
CA MET A 194 -16.55 -3.13 -14.29
C MET A 194 -16.84 -3.65 -15.70
N PRO A 195 -16.06 -3.22 -16.71
CA PRO A 195 -16.15 -3.78 -18.06
C PRO A 195 -15.95 -5.31 -18.06
N PRO A 196 -16.70 -6.09 -18.88
CA PRO A 196 -16.67 -7.55 -18.87
C PRO A 196 -15.28 -8.13 -19.19
N LEU A 197 -14.58 -7.52 -20.16
CA LEU A 197 -13.22 -7.91 -20.50
C LEU A 197 -12.26 -7.73 -19.31
N LEU A 198 -12.36 -6.60 -18.60
CA LEU A 198 -11.56 -6.35 -17.40
C LEU A 198 -11.83 -7.40 -16.32
N ASN A 199 -13.11 -7.76 -16.11
CA ASN A 199 -13.50 -8.80 -15.17
C ASN A 199 -12.89 -10.16 -15.53
N ARG A 200 -12.91 -10.54 -16.82
CA ARG A 200 -12.34 -11.80 -17.31
C ARG A 200 -10.83 -11.87 -17.10
N ILE A 201 -10.11 -10.80 -17.44
CA ILE A 201 -8.65 -10.68 -17.25
C ILE A 201 -8.29 -10.79 -15.76
N ILE A 202 -8.98 -10.03 -14.90
CA ILE A 202 -8.75 -10.08 -13.45
C ILE A 202 -9.03 -11.48 -12.89
N TYR A 203 -10.09 -12.14 -13.36
CA TYR A 203 -10.43 -13.49 -12.93
C TYR A 203 -9.33 -14.51 -13.27
N ILE A 204 -8.85 -14.48 -14.52
CA ILE A 204 -7.78 -15.38 -15.00
C ILE A 204 -6.53 -15.15 -14.15
N HIS A 205 -6.04 -13.91 -14.11
CA HIS A 205 -4.83 -13.55 -13.37
C HIS A 205 -4.93 -13.97 -11.89
N LEU A 206 -6.03 -13.63 -11.22
CA LEU A 206 -6.20 -13.96 -9.80
C LEU A 206 -6.17 -15.47 -9.52
N ALA A 207 -6.66 -16.30 -10.45
CA ALA A 207 -6.68 -17.75 -10.31
C ALA A 207 -5.29 -18.38 -10.48
N GLU A 208 -4.44 -17.81 -11.33
CA GLU A 208 -3.07 -18.27 -11.58
C GLU A 208 -2.12 -17.78 -10.46
N GLU A 209 -2.17 -16.50 -10.13
CA GLU A 209 -1.44 -15.87 -9.00
C GLU A 209 -1.71 -16.53 -7.65
N ALA A 210 -2.89 -17.15 -7.48
CA ALA A 210 -3.18 -17.91 -6.27
C ALA A 210 -2.16 -19.04 -6.03
N ARG A 211 -1.70 -19.68 -7.12
CA ARG A 211 -0.70 -20.75 -7.09
C ARG A 211 0.70 -20.19 -6.87
N HIS A 212 1.10 -19.14 -7.58
CA HIS A 212 2.44 -18.53 -7.48
C HIS A 212 2.73 -18.08 -6.05
N ILE A 213 1.79 -17.36 -5.43
CA ILE A 213 1.91 -16.95 -4.03
C ILE A 213 1.99 -18.16 -3.09
N SER A 214 1.26 -19.26 -3.36
CA SER A 214 1.31 -20.46 -2.51
C SER A 214 2.69 -21.11 -2.57
N PHE A 215 3.24 -21.25 -3.78
CA PHE A 215 4.60 -21.73 -3.96
C PHE A 215 5.63 -20.83 -3.28
N ALA A 216 5.57 -19.51 -3.50
CA ALA A 216 6.51 -18.56 -2.92
C ALA A 216 6.46 -18.57 -1.37
N ASP A 217 5.27 -18.70 -0.78
CA ASP A 217 5.09 -18.77 0.68
C ASP A 217 5.74 -20.03 1.27
N ASP A 218 5.54 -21.19 0.66
CA ASP A 218 6.12 -22.46 1.11
C ASP A 218 7.63 -22.53 0.84
N HIS A 219 8.07 -22.08 -0.33
CA HIS A 219 9.48 -22.05 -0.69
C HIS A 219 10.29 -21.09 0.19
N LEU A 220 9.71 -19.94 0.58
CA LEU A 220 10.34 -19.04 1.55
C LEU A 220 10.41 -19.67 2.94
N ALA A 221 9.36 -20.36 3.40
CA ALA A 221 9.38 -21.05 4.69
C ALA A 221 10.56 -22.02 4.78
N GLU A 222 10.76 -22.81 3.73
CA GLU A 222 11.86 -23.74 3.62
C GLU A 222 13.23 -23.04 3.61
N ARG A 223 13.44 -22.06 2.73
CA ARG A 223 14.77 -21.41 2.62
C ARG A 223 15.13 -20.56 3.84
N VAL A 224 14.13 -19.94 4.49
CA VAL A 224 14.34 -19.04 5.63
C VAL A 224 14.62 -19.81 6.93
N GLN A 225 14.08 -21.03 7.11
CA GLN A 225 14.40 -21.85 8.30
C GLN A 225 15.87 -22.26 8.36
N TYR A 226 16.51 -22.53 7.22
CA TYR A 226 17.93 -22.89 7.13
C TYR A 226 18.87 -21.67 7.05
N SER A 227 18.32 -20.46 7.09
CA SER A 227 19.13 -19.24 6.98
C SER A 227 19.77 -18.86 8.32
N GLY A 228 21.08 -18.60 8.32
CA GLY A 228 21.80 -18.07 9.48
C GLY A 228 21.27 -16.71 9.97
N ARG A 229 21.57 -16.38 11.23
CA ARG A 229 21.05 -15.19 11.95
C ARG A 229 21.27 -13.86 11.20
N TRP A 230 22.42 -13.70 10.54
CA TRP A 230 22.73 -12.50 9.76
C TRP A 230 21.88 -12.38 8.50
N LYS A 231 21.75 -13.46 7.71
CA LYS A 231 20.87 -13.50 6.53
C LYS A 231 19.43 -13.17 6.94
N ARG A 232 18.94 -13.78 8.02
CA ARG A 232 17.60 -13.51 8.58
C ARG A 232 17.42 -12.04 8.99
N ALA A 233 18.43 -11.41 9.59
CA ALA A 233 18.37 -9.98 9.92
C ALA A 233 18.29 -9.11 8.67
N VAL A 234 19.04 -9.43 7.62
CA VAL A 234 18.94 -8.76 6.31
C VAL A 234 17.53 -8.93 5.73
N TYR A 235 16.97 -10.14 5.72
CA TYR A 235 15.62 -10.39 5.20
C TYR A 235 14.56 -9.64 5.99
N ALA A 236 14.69 -9.56 7.31
CA ALA A 236 13.78 -8.80 8.19
C ALA A 236 13.78 -7.29 7.89
N VAL A 237 14.86 -6.74 7.35
CA VAL A 237 14.95 -5.35 6.86
C VAL A 237 14.44 -5.24 5.42
N MET A 238 14.90 -6.12 4.53
CA MET A 238 14.62 -6.03 3.09
C MET A 238 13.17 -6.33 2.74
N PHE A 239 12.52 -7.25 3.45
CA PHE A 239 11.13 -7.62 3.21
C PHE A 239 10.19 -6.40 3.24
N PRO A 240 10.06 -5.66 4.35
CA PRO A 240 9.16 -4.50 4.39
C PRO A 240 9.57 -3.39 3.40
N LEU A 241 10.87 -3.26 3.08
CA LEU A 241 11.34 -2.28 2.09
C LEU A 241 10.90 -2.61 0.66
N PHE A 242 11.09 -3.86 0.23
CA PHE A 242 10.66 -4.33 -1.09
C PHE A 242 9.14 -4.29 -1.21
N LEU A 243 8.43 -4.79 -0.21
CA LEU A 243 6.97 -4.72 -0.17
C LEU A 243 6.49 -3.26 -0.31
N ARG A 244 7.00 -2.33 0.50
CA ARG A 244 6.58 -0.92 0.44
C ARG A 244 6.90 -0.25 -0.89
N TRP A 245 8.03 -0.60 -1.49
CA TRP A 245 8.44 -0.10 -2.80
C TRP A 245 7.47 -0.58 -3.89
N LEU A 246 7.23 -1.90 -3.99
CA LEU A 246 6.35 -2.52 -4.98
C LEU A 246 4.90 -2.03 -4.84
N MET A 247 4.36 -1.97 -3.63
CA MET A 247 3.05 -1.36 -3.37
C MET A 247 2.97 0.09 -3.85
N GLY A 248 4.07 0.84 -3.77
CA GLY A 248 4.15 2.21 -4.26
C GLY A 248 4.13 2.32 -5.79
N GLU A 249 4.58 1.28 -6.51
CA GLU A 249 4.45 1.18 -7.97
C GLU A 249 3.05 0.74 -8.38
N ILE A 250 2.45 -0.21 -7.66
CA ILE A 250 1.13 -0.79 -7.96
C ILE A 250 0.00 0.19 -7.67
N PHE A 251 -0.06 0.74 -6.45
CA PHE A 251 -1.22 1.54 -6.01
C PHE A 251 -1.15 3.02 -6.35
N THR A 252 0.03 3.53 -6.70
CA THR A 252 0.21 4.97 -6.90
C THR A 252 0.58 5.29 -8.35
N PRO A 253 -0.32 5.95 -9.10
CA PRO A 253 -0.01 6.39 -10.46
C PRO A 253 1.27 7.24 -10.51
N PRO A 254 2.02 7.19 -11.61
CA PRO A 254 3.21 8.03 -11.78
C PRO A 254 2.80 9.50 -11.92
N ARG A 255 3.77 10.42 -11.73
CA ARG A 255 3.51 11.88 -11.86
C ARG A 255 2.97 12.30 -13.23
N ALA A 256 3.10 11.47 -14.26
CA ALA A 256 2.50 11.70 -15.57
C ALA A 256 0.97 11.77 -15.47
N PHE A 257 0.33 10.86 -14.74
CA PHE A 257 -1.11 10.89 -14.46
C PHE A 257 -1.55 12.22 -13.83
N ALA A 258 -0.85 12.65 -12.78
CA ALA A 258 -1.21 13.88 -12.09
C ALA A 258 -1.07 15.12 -12.98
N ARG A 259 -0.14 15.11 -13.95
CA ARG A 259 -0.01 16.19 -14.95
C ARG A 259 -1.13 16.14 -15.98
N GLU A 260 -1.40 14.95 -16.52
CA GLU A 260 -2.42 14.72 -17.55
C GLU A 260 -3.80 15.18 -17.09
N PHE A 261 -4.24 14.70 -15.92
CA PHE A 261 -5.56 15.03 -15.38
C PHE A 261 -5.58 16.28 -14.50
N GLN A 262 -4.46 17.00 -14.44
CA GLN A 262 -4.28 18.22 -13.64
C GLN A 262 -4.65 18.02 -12.17
N VAL A 263 -4.30 16.86 -11.61
CA VAL A 263 -4.58 16.53 -10.21
C VAL A 263 -3.73 17.45 -9.32
N PRO A 264 -4.32 18.28 -8.46
CA PRO A 264 -3.56 19.16 -7.60
C PRO A 264 -2.60 18.36 -6.72
N ARG A 265 -1.36 18.84 -6.57
CA ARG A 265 -0.32 18.15 -5.76
C ARG A 265 -0.80 17.84 -4.34
N ARG A 266 -1.64 18.71 -3.76
CA ARG A 266 -2.26 18.49 -2.44
C ARG A 266 -3.21 17.29 -2.45
N THR A 267 -4.10 17.22 -3.44
CA THR A 267 -5.06 16.14 -3.63
C THR A 267 -4.34 14.83 -3.87
N PHE A 268 -3.35 14.83 -4.76
CA PHE A 268 -2.56 13.63 -5.05
C PHE A 268 -1.83 13.11 -3.80
N LYS A 269 -1.21 13.99 -3.01
CA LYS A 269 -0.57 13.58 -1.74
C LYS A 269 -1.59 13.11 -0.70
N SER A 270 -2.76 13.74 -0.65
CA SER A 270 -3.85 13.34 0.26
C SER A 270 -4.37 11.96 -0.09
N ALA A 271 -4.71 11.74 -1.36
CA ALA A 271 -5.22 10.49 -1.89
C ALA A 271 -4.28 9.31 -1.61
N TYR A 272 -2.98 9.42 -1.88
CA TYR A 272 -2.10 8.24 -1.89
C TYR A 272 -1.16 8.11 -0.69
N TRP A 273 -1.05 9.12 0.20
CA TRP A 273 -0.12 9.06 1.34
C TRP A 273 -0.59 9.67 2.66
N ARG A 274 -1.40 10.74 2.63
CA ARG A 274 -1.64 11.56 3.84
C ARG A 274 -2.99 11.31 4.50
N SER A 275 -4.03 10.94 3.74
CA SER A 275 -5.33 10.67 4.32
C SER A 275 -5.29 9.39 5.17
N GLU A 276 -6.10 9.35 6.21
CA GLU A 276 -6.28 8.15 7.03
C GLU A 276 -6.70 6.95 6.18
N TYR A 277 -7.66 7.18 5.27
CA TYR A 277 -8.10 6.20 4.29
C TYR A 277 -6.93 5.60 3.48
N SER A 278 -6.03 6.44 2.94
CA SER A 278 -4.87 5.98 2.16
C SER A 278 -3.90 5.15 2.99
N ARG A 279 -3.67 5.55 4.24
CA ARG A 279 -2.78 4.84 5.17
C ARG A 279 -3.37 3.51 5.59
N GLN A 280 -4.68 3.46 5.84
CA GLN A 280 -5.39 2.24 6.19
C GLN A 280 -5.38 1.26 5.02
N MET A 281 -5.70 1.71 3.80
CA MET A 281 -5.69 0.84 2.63
C MET A 281 -4.28 0.31 2.33
N MET A 282 -3.23 1.13 2.50
CA MET A 282 -1.85 0.67 2.41
C MET A 282 -1.55 -0.41 3.47
N ALA A 283 -1.91 -0.18 4.73
CA ALA A 283 -1.69 -1.15 5.81
C ALA A 283 -2.45 -2.47 5.63
N GLU A 284 -3.64 -2.42 5.03
CA GLU A 284 -4.48 -3.58 4.77
C GLU A 284 -4.06 -4.34 3.51
N SER A 285 -3.60 -3.63 2.48
CA SER A 285 -3.02 -4.25 1.28
C SER A 285 -1.74 -5.06 1.59
N ALA A 286 -1.06 -4.74 2.69
CA ALA A 286 0.10 -5.46 3.19
C ALA A 286 -0.24 -6.61 4.15
N ALA A 287 -1.52 -6.90 4.43
CA ALA A 287 -1.92 -7.82 5.50
C ALA A 287 -1.39 -9.25 5.32
N ASP A 288 -1.52 -9.82 4.12
CA ASP A 288 -1.06 -11.18 3.85
C ASP A 288 0.47 -11.26 3.84
N ALA A 289 1.16 -10.29 3.23
CA ALA A 289 2.63 -10.21 3.27
C ALA A 289 3.17 -10.07 4.70
N ARG A 290 2.45 -9.29 5.52
CA ARG A 290 2.75 -9.12 6.94
C ARG A 290 2.57 -10.43 7.70
N ARG A 291 1.55 -11.22 7.39
CA ARG A 291 1.34 -12.57 7.96
C ARG A 291 2.49 -13.51 7.59
N VAL A 292 2.92 -13.52 6.33
CA VAL A 292 4.05 -14.33 5.89
C VAL A 292 5.32 -13.94 6.65
N ALA A 293 5.65 -12.64 6.70
CA ALA A 293 6.82 -12.16 7.42
C ALA A 293 6.81 -12.52 8.93
N ASP A 294 5.63 -12.53 9.55
CA ASP A 294 5.42 -12.96 10.93
C ASP A 294 5.67 -14.46 11.11
N ARG A 295 5.06 -15.30 10.27
CA ARG A 295 5.23 -16.75 10.24
C ARG A 295 6.70 -17.17 10.04
N LEU A 296 7.42 -16.48 9.17
CA LEU A 296 8.85 -16.72 8.89
C LEU A 296 9.78 -16.25 10.03
N GLY A 297 9.25 -15.54 11.03
CA GLY A 297 10.03 -14.92 12.10
C GLY A 297 10.91 -13.76 11.61
N LEU A 298 10.55 -13.13 10.49
CA LEU A 298 11.22 -11.95 9.93
C LEU A 298 10.61 -10.65 10.49
N ARG A 299 9.44 -10.73 11.13
CA ARG A 299 8.74 -9.62 11.77
C ARG A 299 8.90 -9.63 13.30
N SER A 300 10.14 -9.52 13.76
CA SER A 300 10.48 -9.45 15.18
C SER A 300 10.04 -8.12 15.83
N VAL A 301 10.18 -8.01 17.16
CA VAL A 301 9.89 -6.78 17.92
C VAL A 301 10.62 -5.55 17.34
N TRP A 302 11.87 -5.71 16.91
CA TRP A 302 12.64 -4.61 16.34
C TRP A 302 12.25 -4.32 14.89
N SER A 303 12.05 -5.34 14.05
CA SER A 303 11.77 -5.11 12.63
C SER A 303 10.38 -4.53 12.42
N ARG A 304 9.43 -4.80 13.33
CA ARG A 304 8.11 -4.13 13.37
C ARG A 304 8.19 -2.61 13.34
N TRP A 305 9.24 -1.99 13.87
CA TRP A 305 9.41 -0.53 13.75
C TRP A 305 9.58 -0.08 12.30
N ILE A 306 10.25 -0.88 11.46
CA ILE A 306 10.38 -0.62 10.02
C ILE A 306 9.00 -0.68 9.35
N TRP A 307 8.20 -1.71 9.65
CA TRP A 307 6.83 -1.82 9.15
C TRP A 307 5.96 -0.61 9.52
N ARG A 308 6.07 -0.13 10.76
CA ARG A 308 5.35 1.07 11.25
C ARG A 308 5.81 2.33 10.54
N ALA A 309 7.12 2.52 10.42
CA ALA A 309 7.70 3.68 9.75
C ALA A 309 7.30 3.74 8.27
N LEU A 310 7.16 2.58 7.61
CA LEU A 310 6.74 2.48 6.21
C LEU A 310 5.20 2.56 6.03
N GLY A 311 4.44 2.58 7.13
CA GLY A 311 2.98 2.66 7.09
C GLY A 311 2.29 1.38 6.63
N ILE A 312 2.95 0.23 6.79
CA ILE A 312 2.48 -1.11 6.39
C ILE A 312 2.33 -2.06 7.60
N ASP A 313 2.43 -1.53 8.82
CA ASP A 313 2.06 -2.26 10.05
C ASP A 313 0.53 -2.23 10.26
N GLY A 314 0.01 -3.21 10.99
CA GLY A 314 -1.43 -3.38 11.22
C GLY A 314 -1.77 -4.76 11.75
N ARG A 315 -3.07 -5.09 11.73
CA ARG A 315 -3.60 -6.38 12.21
C ARG A 315 -3.08 -7.54 11.36
N LEU A 316 -2.78 -8.67 11.99
CA LEU A 316 -2.48 -9.91 11.28
C LEU A 316 -3.79 -10.60 10.85
N PRO A 317 -3.92 -10.98 9.57
CA PRO A 317 -5.07 -11.73 9.11
C PRO A 317 -5.06 -13.18 9.63
N ARG A 318 -6.25 -13.75 9.85
CA ARG A 318 -6.43 -15.12 10.39
C ARG A 318 -6.09 -16.22 9.39
N TYR A 319 -6.30 -15.95 8.11
CA TYR A 319 -5.94 -16.79 6.97
C TYR A 319 -5.68 -15.88 5.76
N ARG A 320 -5.02 -16.42 4.73
CA ARG A 320 -4.73 -15.68 3.49
C ARG A 320 -6.03 -15.24 2.81
N GLY A 321 -6.11 -13.98 2.39
CA GLY A 321 -7.29 -13.45 1.72
C GLY A 321 -8.49 -13.20 2.65
N GLU A 322 -8.27 -13.10 3.98
CA GLU A 322 -9.32 -12.75 4.93
C GLU A 322 -10.09 -11.48 4.46
N PRO A 323 -11.43 -11.53 4.32
CA PRO A 323 -12.19 -10.39 3.84
C PRO A 323 -12.01 -9.15 4.71
N ASN A 324 -11.63 -8.03 4.08
CA ASN A 324 -11.53 -6.76 4.76
C ASN A 324 -12.88 -6.02 4.75
N ARG A 325 -13.61 -6.14 5.86
CA ARG A 325 -14.93 -5.54 6.03
C ARG A 325 -14.92 -4.00 6.07
N LEU A 326 -13.77 -3.36 6.29
CA LEU A 326 -13.64 -1.90 6.35
C LEU A 326 -13.95 -1.26 5.01
N PHE A 327 -13.42 -1.82 3.92
CA PHE A 327 -13.64 -1.31 2.57
C PHE A 327 -14.93 -1.85 1.92
N GLU A 328 -15.47 -2.97 2.43
CA GLU A 328 -16.77 -3.51 1.97
C GLU A 328 -17.98 -2.69 2.43
N SER A 329 -17.85 -1.91 3.52
CA SER A 329 -18.94 -1.15 4.15
C SER A 329 -18.75 0.38 4.10
N ALA A 330 -17.74 0.86 3.37
CA ALA A 330 -17.24 2.24 3.41
C ALA A 330 -18.21 3.33 2.88
N THR A 331 -19.45 3.00 2.50
CA THR A 331 -20.44 4.00 2.09
C THR A 331 -21.07 4.77 3.26
N VAL A 332 -20.88 4.34 4.52
CA VAL A 332 -21.58 4.97 5.68
C VAL A 332 -20.66 5.35 6.85
N SER A 333 -19.49 4.74 7.04
CA SER A 333 -18.68 4.99 8.26
C SER A 333 -17.83 6.27 8.22
N GLN A 334 -17.42 6.75 7.04
CA GLN A 334 -16.47 7.87 6.93
C GLN A 334 -17.04 9.21 7.41
N LEU A 335 -18.34 9.45 7.26
CA LEU A 335 -18.99 10.66 7.80
C LEU A 335 -19.29 10.54 9.30
N ALA A 336 -19.49 9.32 9.79
CA ALA A 336 -19.75 9.06 11.19
C ALA A 336 -18.49 9.21 12.05
N GLU A 337 -17.34 8.72 11.56
CA GLU A 337 -16.07 8.70 12.30
C GLU A 337 -15.43 10.10 12.42
N ILE A 338 -15.53 10.93 11.38
CA ILE A 338 -15.14 12.34 11.47
C ILE A 338 -16.03 13.08 12.48
N ARG A 339 -17.35 12.82 12.47
CA ARG A 339 -18.30 13.47 13.38
C ARG A 339 -18.08 13.05 14.83
N THR A 340 -17.89 11.76 15.12
CA THR A 340 -17.67 11.27 16.49
C THR A 340 -16.35 11.76 17.07
N THR A 341 -15.29 11.84 16.26
CA THR A 341 -13.98 12.33 16.70
C THR A 341 -14.02 13.83 17.02
N VAL A 342 -14.75 14.62 16.22
CA VAL A 342 -15.00 16.05 16.49
C VAL A 342 -15.79 16.24 17.78
N TRP A 343 -16.88 15.48 17.98
CA TRP A 343 -17.70 15.57 19.19
C TRP A 343 -16.95 15.14 20.46
N ALA A 344 -16.15 14.07 20.41
CA ALA A 344 -15.36 13.61 21.55
C ALA A 344 -14.32 14.65 22.00
N ARG A 345 -13.73 15.38 21.05
CA ARG A 345 -12.72 16.42 21.33
C ARG A 345 -13.33 17.74 21.79
N LEU A 346 -14.49 18.12 21.25
CA LEU A 346 -15.29 19.23 21.77
C LEU A 346 -15.74 18.95 23.21
N ALA A 347 -16.17 17.72 23.51
CA ALA A 347 -16.52 17.30 24.86
C ALA A 347 -15.31 17.37 25.81
N ALA A 348 -14.14 16.88 25.40
CA ALA A 348 -12.91 16.99 26.19
C ALA A 348 -12.55 18.46 26.49
N THR A 349 -12.67 19.36 25.50
CA THR A 349 -12.43 20.80 25.70
C THR A 349 -13.40 21.42 26.68
N ALA A 350 -14.69 21.08 26.58
CA ALA A 350 -15.72 21.56 27.49
C ALA A 350 -15.51 21.05 28.93
N ILE A 351 -15.12 19.78 29.10
CA ILE A 351 -14.79 19.19 30.40
C ILE A 351 -13.60 19.93 31.03
N MET A 352 -12.54 20.18 30.25
CA MET A 352 -11.35 20.86 30.76
C MET A 352 -11.61 22.32 31.12
N ALA A 353 -12.47 23.02 30.36
CA ALA A 353 -12.92 24.36 30.70
C ALA A 353 -13.75 24.36 32.00
N ALA A 354 -14.66 23.40 32.18
CA ALA A 354 -15.43 23.26 33.41
C ALA A 354 -14.51 22.97 34.62
N VAL A 355 -13.54 22.06 34.46
CA VAL A 355 -12.53 21.74 35.48
C VAL A 355 -11.72 22.97 35.86
N ALA A 356 -11.28 23.78 34.88
CA ALA A 356 -10.54 25.01 35.14
C ALA A 356 -11.38 26.00 35.97
N LEU A 357 -12.66 26.20 35.63
CA LEU A 357 -13.56 27.11 36.36
C LEU A 357 -13.87 26.65 37.80
N VAL A 358 -13.89 25.34 38.04
CA VAL A 358 -14.27 24.78 39.36
C VAL A 358 -13.06 24.64 40.29
N ILE A 359 -11.91 24.21 39.77
CA ILE A 359 -10.76 23.82 40.61
C ILE A 359 -9.81 24.99 40.85
N THR A 360 -9.83 26.00 39.99
CA THR A 360 -8.88 27.11 40.07
C THR A 360 -9.59 28.45 40.23
N PRO A 361 -9.15 29.31 41.16
CA PRO A 361 -9.72 30.64 41.33
C PRO A 361 -9.54 31.53 40.08
N ASP A 362 -8.53 31.22 39.26
CA ASP A 362 -8.20 31.93 38.01
C ASP A 362 -8.76 31.24 36.75
N GLY A 363 -9.72 30.32 36.88
CA GLY A 363 -10.20 29.47 35.78
C GLY A 363 -10.64 30.21 34.52
N ALA A 364 -11.26 31.40 34.67
CA ALA A 364 -11.65 32.24 33.53
C ALA A 364 -10.43 32.80 32.77
N GLN A 365 -9.36 33.15 33.49
CA GLN A 365 -8.12 33.64 32.88
C GLN A 365 -7.38 32.50 32.16
N ILE A 366 -7.39 31.29 32.73
CA ILE A 366 -6.84 30.08 32.13
C ILE A 366 -7.53 29.75 30.80
N ILE A 367 -8.86 29.81 30.75
CA ILE A 367 -9.63 29.58 29.50
C ILE A 367 -9.32 30.66 28.46
N ALA A 368 -9.33 31.94 28.85
CA ALA A 368 -9.03 33.05 27.94
C ALA A 368 -7.61 32.92 27.35
N ALA A 369 -6.66 32.52 28.18
CA ALA A 369 -5.28 32.30 27.79
C ALA A 369 -5.15 31.07 26.85
N ALA A 370 -5.86 29.97 27.12
CA ALA A 370 -5.90 28.81 26.23
C ALA A 370 -6.51 29.14 24.85
N ALA A 371 -7.59 29.95 24.83
CA ALA A 371 -8.20 30.41 23.59
C ALA A 371 -7.25 31.31 22.78
N ALA A 372 -6.53 32.23 23.44
CA ALA A 372 -5.51 33.06 22.81
C ALA A 372 -4.35 32.22 22.24
N GLY A 373 -3.86 31.24 23.00
CA GLY A 373 -2.84 30.28 22.55
C GLY A 373 -3.29 29.46 21.33
N ALA A 374 -4.53 28.97 21.33
CA ALA A 374 -5.12 28.30 20.19
C ALA A 374 -5.27 29.23 18.97
N GLY A 375 -5.62 30.51 19.17
CA GLY A 375 -5.68 31.52 18.11
C GLY A 375 -4.32 31.84 17.49
N VAL A 376 -3.27 31.96 18.31
CA VAL A 376 -1.88 32.13 17.83
C VAL A 376 -1.43 30.89 17.06
N TRP A 377 -1.75 29.70 17.56
CA TRP A 377 -1.46 28.43 16.90
C TRP A 377 -2.18 28.30 15.54
N ALA A 378 -3.47 28.65 15.50
CA ALA A 378 -4.26 28.71 14.28
C ALA A 378 -3.66 29.67 13.25
N THR A 379 -3.30 30.87 13.70
CA THR A 379 -2.72 31.92 12.85
C THR A 379 -1.36 31.49 12.30
N TYR A 380 -0.50 30.89 13.14
CA TYR A 380 0.77 30.31 12.71
C TYR A 380 0.56 29.26 11.60
N HIS A 381 -0.43 28.37 11.77
CA HIS A 381 -0.73 27.34 10.78
C HIS A 381 -1.31 27.89 9.49
N ILE A 382 -2.24 28.84 9.54
CA ILE A 382 -2.79 29.52 8.36
C ILE A 382 -1.68 30.26 7.59
N LEU A 383 -0.79 30.96 8.29
CA LEU A 383 0.34 31.66 7.67
C LEU A 383 1.37 30.69 7.08
N ARG A 384 1.61 29.56 7.75
CA ARG A 384 2.50 28.50 7.28
C ARG A 384 1.93 27.77 6.07
N GLU A 385 0.62 27.53 6.05
CA GLU A 385 -0.10 26.95 4.92
C GLU A 385 -0.03 27.86 3.69
N ARG A 386 -0.26 29.17 3.86
CA ARG A 386 -0.09 30.17 2.80
C ARG A 386 1.34 30.26 2.26
N ARG A 387 2.35 29.90 3.07
CA ARG A 387 3.77 29.84 2.68
C ARG A 387 4.24 28.44 2.26
N GLY A 388 3.34 27.46 2.12
CA GLY A 388 3.65 26.12 1.60
C GLY A 388 4.25 25.12 2.60
N GLY A 389 4.27 25.44 3.90
CA GLY A 389 4.70 24.52 4.96
C GLY A 389 3.56 23.61 5.42
N VAL A 390 3.68 22.30 5.21
CA VAL A 390 2.63 21.33 5.55
C VAL A 390 2.69 20.94 7.04
N VAL A 391 1.52 20.89 7.67
CA VAL A 391 1.29 20.37 9.03
C VAL A 391 0.88 18.90 8.93
N GLY A 392 1.70 18.01 9.47
CA GLY A 392 1.43 16.57 9.53
C GLY A 392 2.73 15.80 9.74
N ASN A 393 2.92 15.26 10.95
CA ASN A 393 4.08 14.50 11.45
C ASN A 393 5.42 14.80 10.76
N GLN A 394 5.93 16.01 11.00
CA GLN A 394 7.30 16.37 10.66
C GLN A 394 8.24 16.05 11.85
N PRO A 395 9.52 15.73 11.61
CA PRO A 395 10.53 15.61 12.68
C PRO A 395 10.61 16.91 13.49
N PHE A 396 11.16 16.84 14.70
CA PHE A 396 11.27 17.97 15.65
C PHE A 396 11.75 19.27 14.97
N GLU A 397 10.89 20.29 14.91
CA GLU A 397 11.20 21.58 14.29
C GLU A 397 11.44 22.65 15.38
N TRP A 398 12.65 23.22 15.42
CA TRP A 398 13.03 24.29 16.37
C TRP A 398 12.06 25.50 16.40
N PRO A 399 11.52 25.98 15.26
CA PRO A 399 10.54 27.07 15.29
C PRO A 399 9.23 26.70 15.99
N ARG A 400 8.80 25.44 15.87
CA ARG A 400 7.60 24.92 16.55
C ARG A 400 7.83 24.84 18.06
N LEU A 401 9.01 24.38 18.48
CA LEU A 401 9.41 24.39 19.89
C LEU A 401 9.49 25.81 20.44
N LEU A 402 10.06 26.77 19.70
CA LEU A 402 10.17 28.17 20.13
C LEU A 402 8.80 28.82 20.32
N VAL A 403 7.85 28.60 19.41
CA VAL A 403 6.46 29.06 19.60
C VAL A 403 5.86 28.41 20.85
N TRP A 404 6.07 27.11 21.05
CA TRP A 404 5.62 26.41 22.25
C TRP A 404 6.26 26.95 23.55
N VAL A 405 7.56 27.22 23.55
CA VAL A 405 8.28 27.77 24.69
C VAL A 405 7.83 29.19 24.99
N VAL A 406 7.64 30.04 23.97
CA VAL A 406 7.15 31.41 24.15
C VAL A 406 5.72 31.41 24.70
N VAL A 407 4.83 30.56 24.15
CA VAL A 407 3.46 30.40 24.66
C VAL A 407 3.47 29.89 26.10
N CYS A 408 4.22 28.83 26.41
CA CYS A 408 4.32 28.31 27.77
C CYS A 408 4.93 29.34 28.75
N MET A 409 6.02 30.02 28.38
CA MET A 409 6.71 30.99 29.25
C MET A 409 5.88 32.24 29.53
N ALA A 410 5.12 32.73 28.54
CA ALA A 410 4.20 33.85 28.73
C ALA A 410 3.02 33.50 29.67
N MET A 411 2.76 32.22 29.89
CA MET A 411 1.56 31.73 30.60
C MET A 411 1.84 31.18 32.01
N ILE A 412 3.11 31.02 32.40
CA ILE A 412 3.52 30.67 33.77
C ILE A 412 2.92 31.60 34.86
N PRO A 413 2.74 32.92 34.64
CA PRO A 413 2.21 33.81 35.68
C PRO A 413 0.70 33.66 35.98
N VAL A 414 -0.07 32.91 35.16
CA VAL A 414 -1.55 32.97 35.14
C VAL A 414 -2.24 31.81 35.90
N GLY A 415 -1.49 30.84 36.45
CA GLY A 415 -2.12 29.74 37.20
C GLY A 415 -1.20 28.64 37.76
N GLY A 416 0.11 28.91 37.84
CA GLY A 416 1.09 27.91 38.30
C GLY A 416 1.15 26.65 37.42
N LEU A 417 1.77 25.58 37.93
CA LEU A 417 1.96 24.31 37.23
C LEU A 417 0.65 23.61 36.83
N ILE A 418 -0.41 23.77 37.63
CA ILE A 418 -1.73 23.17 37.37
C ILE A 418 -2.44 23.89 36.23
N GLY A 419 -2.42 25.23 36.22
CA GLY A 419 -2.97 26.03 35.11
C GLY A 419 -2.24 25.75 33.80
N LEU A 420 -0.91 25.62 33.83
CA LEU A 420 -0.11 25.24 32.66
C LEU A 420 -0.53 23.87 32.08
N ALA A 421 -0.75 22.87 32.94
CA ALA A 421 -1.17 21.53 32.50
C ALA A 421 -2.57 21.52 31.85
N LEU A 422 -3.55 22.20 32.47
CA LEU A 422 -4.92 22.31 31.93
C LEU A 422 -4.95 23.05 30.58
N VAL A 423 -4.15 24.11 30.45
CA VAL A 423 -4.03 24.91 29.22
C VAL A 423 -3.34 24.12 28.12
N VAL A 424 -2.24 23.43 28.39
CA VAL A 424 -1.55 22.59 27.41
C VAL A 424 -2.47 21.51 26.87
N LEU A 425 -3.28 20.88 27.74
CA LEU A 425 -4.27 19.88 27.33
C LEU A 425 -5.40 20.49 26.48
N MET A 426 -5.94 21.66 26.85
CA MET A 426 -6.94 22.37 26.04
C MET A 426 -6.38 22.80 24.68
N ILE A 427 -5.15 23.32 24.64
CA ILE A 427 -4.48 23.70 23.41
C ILE A 427 -4.23 22.47 22.55
N LEU A 428 -3.78 21.33 23.09
CA LEU A 428 -3.61 20.10 22.32
C LEU A 428 -4.94 19.60 21.75
N ALA A 429 -6.03 19.70 22.50
CA ALA A 429 -7.38 19.34 22.04
C ALA A 429 -7.88 20.26 20.91
N LEU A 430 -7.56 21.56 20.95
CA LEU A 430 -7.94 22.57 19.94
C LEU A 430 -6.97 22.65 18.74
N ALA A 431 -5.68 22.42 18.96
CA ALA A 431 -4.60 22.54 17.97
C ALA A 431 -4.72 21.51 16.86
N GLU A 432 -5.27 20.33 17.17
CA GLU A 432 -5.58 19.29 16.18
C GLU A 432 -6.87 19.54 15.39
N PHE A 433 -7.58 20.65 15.64
CA PHE A 433 -8.80 21.04 14.90
C PHE A 433 -8.49 21.64 13.51
N LEU A 434 -7.28 22.18 13.33
CA LEU A 434 -6.88 22.96 12.15
C LEU A 434 -6.39 22.20 10.90
N PRO A 435 -6.07 20.89 10.92
CA PRO A 435 -5.87 20.12 9.69
C PRO A 435 -7.19 19.62 9.06
N THR A 436 -8.34 19.83 9.72
CA THR A 436 -9.63 19.21 9.38
C THR A 436 -10.77 20.19 9.09
N LEU A 437 -10.51 21.49 9.14
CA LEU A 437 -11.31 22.53 8.47
C LEU A 437 -10.58 22.94 7.20
#